data_AF-A0A2V8CMQ3-F1
#
_entry.id   AF-A0A2V8CMQ3-F1
#
_cell.length_a   1.000
_cell.length_b   1.000
_cell.length_c   1.000
_cell.angle_alpha   90.00
_cell.angle_beta   90.00
_cell.angle_gamma   90.00
#
_symmetry.space_group_name_H-M   'P 1'
#
loop_
_entity.id
_entity.type
_entity.pdbx_description
1 polymer ?
#
loop_
_entity_poly.entity_id
_entity_poly.type
_entity_poly.pdbx_seq_one_letter_code
_entity_poly.pdbx_strand_id
1 'polypeptide(L)'
;MFTSGCVFQQPAEAYGRLFESMTKGPYLTGHRVGIAVAVAALVAMALPPFHAANSCEWGGIDRIVAVGDVHGAHDRYVEILKTAGIIDNGGHWSAGKTHFVQLGDVVDRGDDSRKALDLLRRLEREAQSAGGYLHMLLGNHEAARMLGDLRLTAAGEYAAFTNAESPATREKYLRGPNLPSGTDRETLLRQTPLGLVELRQAFGRDGEYGRWL
;
A
#
# COMPACT_ATOMS: atom_id res chain seq x y z
N MET A 1 2.12 10.45 3.38
CA MET A 1 2.76 10.64 2.05
C MET A 1 2.84 9.24 1.47
N PHE A 2 1.84 8.85 0.67
CA PHE A 2 1.76 7.52 0.06
C PHE A 2 2.88 7.42 -0.99
N THR A 3 3.66 6.32 -0.99
CA THR A 3 4.83 6.13 -1.86
C THR A 3 4.62 5.06 -2.94
N SER A 4 3.42 4.50 -3.04
CA SER A 4 3.00 3.71 -4.20
C SER A 4 2.85 4.66 -5.39
N GLY A 5 3.67 4.49 -6.42
CA GLY A 5 3.91 5.44 -7.53
C GLY A 5 2.71 5.80 -8.43
N CYS A 6 1.48 5.50 -8.04
CA CYS A 6 0.26 6.00 -8.65
C CYS A 6 -0.52 6.87 -7.66
N VAL A 7 -0.38 8.18 -7.77
CA VAL A 7 -1.31 9.09 -7.10
C VAL A 7 -2.64 9.05 -7.86
N PHE A 8 -3.70 8.59 -7.22
CA PHE A 8 -5.08 8.83 -7.65
C PHE A 8 -5.38 10.32 -7.47
N GLN A 9 -4.98 11.14 -8.44
CA GLN A 9 -5.34 12.55 -8.45
C GLN A 9 -6.74 12.65 -9.05
N GLN A 10 -7.76 12.76 -8.20
CA GLN A 10 -9.13 13.00 -8.67
C GLN A 10 -9.17 14.33 -9.45
N PRO A 11 -9.59 14.36 -10.73
CA PRO A 11 -9.51 15.57 -11.57
C PRO A 11 -10.68 16.56 -11.34
N ALA A 12 -11.31 16.58 -10.16
CA ALA A 12 -12.59 17.27 -9.98
C ALA A 12 -12.48 18.76 -9.58
N GLU A 13 -11.36 19.23 -9.03
CA GLU A 13 -11.32 20.58 -8.43
C GLU A 13 -11.02 21.73 -9.41
N ALA A 14 -10.39 21.45 -10.56
CA ALA A 14 -9.94 22.49 -11.48
C ALA A 14 -11.06 23.04 -12.39
N TYR A 15 -12.03 22.20 -12.78
CA TYR A 15 -13.12 22.60 -13.69
C TYR A 15 -14.27 23.33 -12.99
N GLY A 16 -14.51 23.06 -11.71
CA GLY A 16 -15.61 23.68 -10.95
C GLY A 16 -15.47 25.21 -10.82
N ARG A 17 -14.24 25.71 -10.62
CA ARG A 17 -14.00 27.14 -10.37
C ARG A 17 -14.07 27.99 -11.64
N LEU A 18 -13.72 27.43 -12.80
CA LEU A 18 -13.80 28.14 -14.09
C LEU A 18 -15.24 28.31 -14.56
N PHE A 19 -16.10 27.31 -14.35
CA PHE A 19 -17.50 27.37 -14.75
C PHE A 19 -18.33 28.34 -13.87
N GLU A 20 -18.00 28.41 -12.59
CA GLU A 20 -18.71 29.29 -11.64
C GLU A 20 -18.39 30.78 -11.85
N SER A 21 -17.20 31.10 -12.39
CA SER A 21 -16.79 32.47 -12.73
C SER A 21 -17.48 33.04 -13.97
N MET A 22 -17.99 32.20 -14.88
CA MET A 22 -18.54 32.65 -16.17
C MET A 22 -20.06 32.90 -16.14
N THR A 23 -20.77 32.45 -15.10
CA THR A 23 -22.25 32.46 -15.06
C THR A 23 -22.85 33.49 -14.09
N LYS A 24 -22.03 34.19 -13.27
CA LYS A 24 -22.51 35.11 -12.22
C LYS A 24 -22.42 36.61 -12.57
N GLY A 25 -22.42 36.99 -13.84
CA GLY A 25 -22.52 38.40 -14.26
C GLY A 25 -23.94 38.77 -14.69
N PRO A 26 -24.57 39.83 -14.15
CA PRO A 26 -25.81 40.34 -14.70
C PRO A 26 -25.51 41.07 -16.02
N TYR A 27 -26.37 40.88 -17.03
CA TYR A 27 -26.38 41.52 -18.35
C TYR A 27 -25.48 40.92 -19.45
N LEU A 28 -26.01 39.97 -20.22
CA LEU A 28 -25.55 39.67 -21.57
C LEU A 28 -26.74 39.67 -22.55
N THR A 29 -26.84 40.71 -23.38
CA THR A 29 -27.77 40.79 -24.51
C THR A 29 -27.37 39.80 -25.62
N GLY A 30 -28.36 39.27 -26.37
CA GLY A 30 -28.23 38.05 -27.18
C GLY A 30 -27.10 37.98 -28.22
N HIS A 31 -26.55 39.11 -28.69
CA HIS A 31 -25.40 39.11 -29.60
C HIS A 31 -24.07 38.80 -28.88
N ARG A 32 -23.93 39.17 -27.60
CA ARG A 32 -22.73 38.88 -26.80
C ARG A 32 -22.66 37.42 -26.34
N VAL A 33 -23.81 36.78 -26.18
CA VAL A 33 -23.91 35.34 -25.91
C VAL A 33 -23.41 34.54 -27.10
N GLY A 34 -23.82 34.89 -28.33
CA GLY A 34 -23.37 34.20 -29.55
C GLY A 34 -21.85 34.26 -29.74
N ILE A 35 -21.24 35.44 -29.50
CA ILE A 35 -19.78 35.61 -29.60
C ILE A 35 -19.05 34.87 -28.48
N ALA A 36 -19.53 34.96 -27.23
CA ALA A 36 -18.92 34.25 -26.11
C ALA A 36 -18.97 32.72 -26.29
N VAL A 37 -20.09 32.19 -26.80
CA VAL A 37 -20.24 30.76 -27.12
C VAL A 37 -19.34 30.36 -28.29
N ALA A 38 -19.24 31.18 -29.34
CA ALA A 38 -18.36 30.89 -30.48
C ALA A 38 -16.87 30.91 -30.09
N VAL A 39 -16.44 31.86 -29.25
CA VAL A 39 -15.07 31.93 -28.73
C VAL A 39 -14.79 30.76 -27.79
N ALA A 40 -15.72 30.39 -26.91
CA ALA A 40 -15.57 29.22 -26.05
C ALA A 40 -15.48 27.91 -26.86
N ALA A 41 -16.25 27.79 -27.94
CA ALA A 41 -16.19 26.63 -28.84
C ALA A 41 -14.86 26.57 -29.63
N LEU A 42 -14.36 27.70 -30.12
CA LEU A 42 -13.07 27.78 -30.82
C LEU A 42 -11.89 27.49 -29.88
N VAL A 43 -11.94 27.97 -28.63
CA VAL A 43 -10.93 27.64 -27.61
C VAL A 43 -11.00 26.15 -27.24
N ALA A 44 -12.19 25.57 -27.11
CA ALA A 44 -12.36 24.14 -26.84
C ALA A 44 -11.83 23.25 -27.97
N MET A 45 -11.92 23.68 -29.24
CA MET A 45 -11.40 22.95 -30.40
C MET A 45 -9.89 23.13 -30.64
N ALA A 46 -9.27 24.17 -30.07
CA ALA A 46 -7.84 24.45 -30.18
C ALA A 46 -7.00 23.87 -29.04
N LEU A 47 -7.64 23.37 -27.97
CA LEU A 47 -6.94 22.67 -26.91
C LEU A 47 -6.58 21.25 -27.39
N PRO A 48 -5.31 20.81 -27.24
CA PRO A 48 -4.99 19.42 -27.49
C PRO A 48 -5.89 18.54 -26.62
N PRO A 49 -6.31 17.35 -27.10
CA PRO A 49 -7.06 16.44 -26.25
C PRO A 49 -6.27 16.25 -24.97
N PHE A 50 -6.90 16.54 -23.83
CA PHE A 50 -6.40 16.12 -22.53
C PHE A 50 -6.33 14.59 -22.58
N HIS A 51 -5.20 14.06 -23.02
CA HIS A 51 -4.80 12.73 -22.60
C HIS A 51 -4.63 12.88 -21.10
N ALA A 52 -5.61 12.40 -20.34
CA ALA A 52 -5.32 11.99 -18.99
C ALA A 52 -4.19 10.98 -19.13
N ALA A 53 -2.94 11.43 -18.93
CA ALA A 53 -1.83 10.52 -18.79
C ALA A 53 -2.28 9.59 -17.68
N ASN A 54 -2.55 8.32 -18.02
CA ASN A 54 -2.88 7.34 -17.01
C ASN A 54 -1.66 7.33 -16.09
N SER A 55 -1.82 7.80 -14.87
CA SER A 55 -0.73 7.96 -13.89
C SER A 55 -0.11 6.62 -13.46
N CYS A 56 -0.49 5.53 -14.13
CA CYS A 56 -0.12 4.15 -13.90
C CYS A 56 0.41 3.43 -15.15
N GLU A 57 0.87 4.17 -16.16
CA GLU A 57 1.54 3.60 -17.32
C GLU A 57 3.07 3.71 -17.16
N TRP A 58 3.76 2.57 -17.29
CA TRP A 58 5.22 2.50 -17.23
C TRP A 58 5.76 2.09 -18.60
N GLY A 59 6.47 3.00 -19.26
CA GLY A 59 7.12 2.76 -20.55
C GLY A 59 8.63 2.57 -20.43
N GLY A 60 9.25 1.97 -21.45
CA GLY A 60 10.72 1.85 -21.53
C GLY A 60 11.35 0.95 -20.47
N ILE A 61 10.60 -0.05 -19.99
CA ILE A 61 11.09 -1.00 -18.98
C ILE A 61 11.68 -2.23 -19.68
N ASP A 62 12.99 -2.42 -19.56
CA ASP A 62 13.70 -3.51 -20.24
C ASP A 62 13.47 -4.88 -19.58
N ARG A 63 13.22 -4.90 -18.27
CA ARG A 63 13.06 -6.13 -17.49
C ARG A 63 12.02 -5.98 -16.39
N ILE A 64 11.11 -6.94 -16.33
CA ILE A 64 10.14 -7.12 -15.25
C ILE A 64 10.32 -8.51 -14.66
N VAL A 65 10.32 -8.61 -13.33
CA VAL A 65 10.31 -9.87 -12.59
C VAL A 65 9.13 -9.85 -11.64
N ALA A 66 8.30 -10.89 -11.65
CA ALA A 66 7.17 -11.03 -10.75
C ALA A 66 7.33 -12.27 -9.88
N VAL A 67 7.05 -12.14 -8.58
CA VAL A 67 7.02 -13.26 -7.62
C VAL A 67 5.68 -13.28 -6.92
N GLY A 68 5.11 -14.49 -6.82
CA GLY A 68 3.84 -14.75 -6.15
C GLY A 68 3.97 -14.88 -4.64
N ASP A 69 3.04 -15.62 -4.06
CA ASP A 69 2.85 -15.81 -2.63
C ASP A 69 4.15 -16.21 -1.90
N VAL A 70 4.38 -15.61 -0.73
CA VAL A 70 5.54 -15.89 0.13
C VAL A 70 5.10 -16.58 1.41
N HIS A 71 3.99 -16.16 2.01
CA HIS A 71 3.43 -16.77 3.22
C HIS A 71 4.45 -17.01 4.34
N GLY A 72 5.21 -15.97 4.68
CA GLY A 72 6.20 -16.03 5.75
C GLY A 72 7.39 -16.96 5.49
N ALA A 73 7.56 -17.51 4.28
CA ALA A 73 8.71 -18.35 3.92
C ALA A 73 9.94 -17.51 3.52
N HIS A 74 10.42 -16.65 4.43
CA HIS A 74 11.47 -15.65 4.17
C HIS A 74 12.73 -16.23 3.51
N ASP A 75 13.27 -17.35 4.02
CA ASP A 75 14.54 -17.87 3.52
C ASP A 75 14.42 -18.40 2.09
N ARG A 76 13.30 -19.05 1.75
CA ARG A 76 12.97 -19.46 0.37
C ARG A 76 12.75 -18.26 -0.53
N TYR A 77 12.12 -17.22 0.00
CA TYR A 77 11.94 -15.98 -0.73
C TYR A 77 13.28 -15.31 -1.07
N VAL A 78 14.21 -15.24 -0.12
CA VAL A 78 15.58 -14.75 -0.37
C VAL A 78 16.29 -15.59 -1.43
N GLU A 79 16.17 -16.92 -1.41
CA GLU A 79 16.72 -17.79 -2.46
C GLU A 79 16.14 -17.47 -3.85
N ILE A 80 14.82 -17.25 -3.95
CA ILE A 80 14.14 -16.86 -5.19
C ILE A 80 14.67 -15.51 -5.67
N LEU A 81 14.74 -14.51 -4.80
CA LEU A 81 15.20 -13.15 -5.15
C LEU A 81 16.65 -13.15 -5.61
N LYS A 82 17.54 -13.92 -4.97
CA LYS A 82 18.93 -14.11 -5.40
C LYS A 82 19.01 -14.75 -6.77
N THR A 83 18.26 -15.84 -6.98
CA THR A 83 18.23 -16.58 -8.24
C THR A 83 17.71 -15.71 -9.39
N ALA A 84 16.71 -14.87 -9.12
CA ALA A 84 16.14 -13.94 -10.09
C ALA A 84 17.01 -12.68 -10.32
N GLY A 85 18.10 -12.51 -9.58
CA GLY A 85 19.00 -11.35 -9.65
C GLY A 85 18.41 -10.07 -9.08
N ILE A 86 17.36 -10.17 -8.24
CA ILE A 86 16.74 -9.03 -7.56
C ILE A 86 17.63 -8.50 -6.45
N ILE A 87 18.23 -9.42 -5.68
CA ILE A 87 19.15 -9.09 -4.60
C ILE A 87 20.50 -9.79 -4.77
N ASP A 88 21.55 -9.16 -4.24
CA ASP A 88 22.88 -9.75 -4.16
C ASP A 88 23.03 -10.73 -2.98
N ASN A 89 24.25 -11.23 -2.76
CA ASN A 89 24.54 -12.15 -1.67
C ASN A 89 24.34 -11.55 -0.27
N GLY A 90 24.48 -10.22 -0.13
CA GLY A 90 24.20 -9.46 1.09
C GLY A 90 22.71 -9.13 1.28
N GLY A 91 21.87 -9.41 0.28
CA GLY A 91 20.44 -9.15 0.30
C GLY A 91 20.06 -7.72 -0.10
N HIS A 92 20.96 -6.98 -0.74
CA HIS A 92 20.69 -5.63 -1.25
C HIS A 92 20.25 -5.68 -2.71
N TRP A 93 19.47 -4.69 -3.14
CA TRP A 93 19.02 -4.55 -4.52
C TRP A 93 20.18 -4.59 -5.51
N SER A 94 20.09 -5.51 -6.48
CA SER A 94 21.11 -5.72 -7.52
C SER A 94 20.57 -5.64 -8.94
N ALA A 95 19.27 -5.35 -9.11
CA ALA A 95 18.59 -5.44 -10.40
C ALA A 95 18.60 -4.15 -11.24
N GLY A 96 19.35 -3.13 -10.82
CA GLY A 96 19.46 -1.85 -11.55
C GLY A 96 18.09 -1.22 -11.80
N LYS A 97 17.76 -0.97 -13.07
CA LYS A 97 16.50 -0.35 -13.53
C LYS A 97 15.31 -1.33 -13.65
N THR A 98 15.47 -2.57 -13.21
CA THR A 98 14.42 -3.58 -13.28
C THR A 98 13.19 -3.15 -12.49
N HIS A 99 12.00 -3.50 -12.98
CA HIS A 99 10.78 -3.46 -12.19
C HIS A 99 10.54 -4.82 -11.54
N PHE A 100 10.57 -4.88 -10.22
CA PHE A 100 10.20 -6.06 -9.46
C PHE A 100 8.76 -5.92 -8.97
N VAL A 101 7.94 -6.95 -9.15
CA VAL A 101 6.52 -6.97 -8.73
C VAL A 101 6.32 -8.11 -7.73
N GLN A 102 6.01 -7.76 -6.48
CA GLN A 102 5.52 -8.72 -5.50
C GLN A 102 4.00 -8.76 -5.60
N LEU A 103 3.42 -9.91 -5.93
CA LEU A 103 1.98 -10.03 -6.23
C LEU A 103 1.07 -10.03 -4.99
N GLY A 104 1.63 -9.91 -3.79
CA GLY A 104 0.92 -10.01 -2.52
C GLY A 104 1.13 -11.35 -1.81
N ASP A 105 0.30 -11.63 -0.82
CA ASP A 105 0.29 -12.84 0.01
C ASP A 105 1.67 -13.14 0.63
N VAL A 106 2.26 -12.09 1.20
CA VAL A 106 3.54 -12.16 1.91
C VAL A 106 3.36 -12.67 3.33
N VAL A 107 2.22 -12.35 3.95
CA VAL A 107 1.90 -12.66 5.35
C VAL A 107 1.17 -14.00 5.52
N ASP A 108 0.94 -14.39 6.78
CA ASP A 108 0.28 -15.64 7.22
C ASP A 108 1.03 -16.94 6.89
N ARG A 109 0.56 -18.03 7.51
CA ARG A 109 1.00 -19.44 7.38
C ARG A 109 2.44 -19.75 7.85
N GLY A 110 3.41 -18.89 7.55
CA GLY A 110 4.79 -18.99 8.01
C GLY A 110 5.12 -17.98 9.12
N ASP A 111 6.21 -18.24 9.84
CA ASP A 111 6.59 -17.45 11.01
C ASP A 111 7.32 -16.14 10.66
N ASP A 112 7.93 -16.06 9.48
CA ASP A 112 8.89 -15.00 9.13
C ASP A 112 8.30 -13.90 8.21
N SER A 113 6.97 -13.72 8.23
CA SER A 113 6.29 -12.65 7.47
C SER A 113 6.88 -11.27 7.73
N ARG A 114 7.21 -10.96 8.99
CA ARG A 114 7.82 -9.68 9.38
C ARG A 114 9.15 -9.44 8.67
N LYS A 115 10.03 -10.45 8.61
CA LYS A 115 11.32 -10.36 7.93
C LYS A 115 11.14 -10.11 6.43
N ALA A 116 10.18 -10.78 5.80
CA ALA A 116 9.88 -10.60 4.38
C ALA A 116 9.34 -9.20 4.07
N LEU A 117 8.44 -8.66 4.90
CA LEU A 117 7.95 -7.29 4.76
C LEU A 117 9.06 -6.25 4.98
N ASP A 118 9.90 -6.45 5.99
CA ASP A 118 11.02 -5.53 6.27
C ASP A 118 12.05 -5.53 5.13
N LEU A 119 12.33 -6.70 4.54
CA LEU A 119 13.13 -6.84 3.33
C LEU A 119 12.51 -6.03 2.18
N LEU A 120 11.24 -6.26 1.86
CA LEU A 120 10.53 -5.56 0.78
C LEU A 120 10.54 -4.04 0.97
N ARG A 121 10.27 -3.55 2.17
CA ARG A 121 10.33 -2.11 2.51
C ARG A 121 11.70 -1.53 2.29
N ARG A 122 12.77 -2.27 2.58
CA ARG A 122 14.14 -1.82 2.31
C ARG A 122 14.41 -1.82 0.81
N LEU A 123 14.11 -2.92 0.12
CA LEU A 123 14.34 -3.08 -1.31
C LEU A 123 13.58 -2.04 -2.14
N GLU A 124 12.40 -1.61 -1.72
CA GLU A 124 11.66 -0.54 -2.39
C GLU A 124 12.48 0.76 -2.48
N ARG A 125 13.13 1.16 -1.37
CA ARG A 125 14.00 2.36 -1.34
C ARG A 125 15.28 2.16 -2.15
N GLU A 126 15.87 0.96 -2.07
CA GLU A 126 17.09 0.63 -2.80
C GLU A 126 16.84 0.58 -4.31
N ALA A 127 15.71 0.00 -4.74
CA ALA A 127 15.28 -0.06 -6.13
C ALA A 127 15.11 1.35 -6.72
N GLN A 128 14.37 2.21 -6.02
CA GLN A 128 14.18 3.61 -6.44
C GLN A 128 15.51 4.34 -6.58
N SER A 129 16.44 4.13 -5.64
CA SER A 129 17.78 4.75 -5.68
C SER A 129 18.62 4.27 -6.87
N ALA A 130 18.39 3.04 -7.35
CA ALA A 130 19.05 2.47 -8.52
C ALA A 130 18.34 2.79 -9.85
N GLY A 131 17.24 3.55 -9.82
CA GLY A 131 16.41 3.86 -10.99
C GLY A 131 15.51 2.70 -11.44
N GLY A 132 15.34 1.67 -10.60
CA GLY A 132 14.33 0.64 -10.75
C GLY A 132 13.12 0.90 -9.86
N TYR A 133 12.22 -0.06 -9.78
CA TYR A 133 11.03 0.02 -8.93
C TYR A 133 10.68 -1.33 -8.33
N LEU A 134 10.18 -1.29 -7.09
CA LEU A 134 9.48 -2.39 -6.45
C LEU A 134 8.00 -2.04 -6.38
N HIS A 135 7.15 -2.89 -6.96
CA HIS A 135 5.71 -2.77 -6.94
C HIS A 135 5.18 -3.81 -5.96
N MET A 136 4.73 -3.38 -4.78
CA MET A 136 4.06 -4.25 -3.82
C MET A 136 2.55 -4.21 -4.08
N LEU A 137 1.98 -5.33 -4.48
CA LEU A 137 0.53 -5.49 -4.59
C LEU A 137 -0.05 -6.06 -3.30
N LEU A 138 -1.32 -5.76 -3.04
CA LEU A 138 -2.03 -6.33 -1.89
C LEU A 138 -2.69 -7.65 -2.29
N GLY A 139 -2.29 -8.72 -1.63
CA GLY A 139 -2.99 -9.99 -1.67
C GLY A 139 -4.20 -9.98 -0.74
N ASN A 140 -4.99 -11.06 -0.81
CA ASN A 140 -6.13 -11.21 0.10
C ASN A 140 -5.69 -11.38 1.56
N HIS A 141 -4.48 -11.90 1.80
CA HIS A 141 -3.95 -12.03 3.15
C HIS A 141 -3.55 -10.68 3.75
N GLU A 142 -2.91 -9.77 3.01
CA GLU A 142 -2.64 -8.41 3.51
C GLU A 142 -3.94 -7.66 3.79
N ALA A 143 -4.94 -7.76 2.90
CA ALA A 143 -6.24 -7.13 3.10
C ALA A 143 -6.96 -7.68 4.35
N ALA A 144 -7.00 -9.01 4.51
CA ALA A 144 -7.58 -9.66 5.69
C ALA A 144 -6.86 -9.22 6.98
N ARG A 145 -5.53 -9.17 6.94
CA ARG A 145 -4.68 -8.73 8.06
C ARG A 145 -4.98 -7.30 8.48
N MET A 146 -5.08 -6.37 7.53
CA MET A 146 -5.40 -4.95 7.78
C MET A 146 -6.82 -4.77 8.34
N LEU A 147 -7.75 -5.66 7.98
CA LEU A 147 -9.11 -5.71 8.53
C LEU A 147 -9.17 -6.44 9.89
N GLY A 148 -8.05 -6.95 10.39
CA GLY A 148 -7.93 -7.58 11.69
C GLY A 148 -8.37 -9.05 11.75
N ASP A 149 -8.48 -9.71 10.59
CA ASP A 149 -8.63 -11.16 10.49
C ASP A 149 -7.25 -11.83 10.64
N LEU A 150 -7.12 -12.67 11.68
CA LEU A 150 -5.87 -13.31 12.09
C LEU A 150 -5.97 -14.83 12.09
N ARG A 151 -6.99 -15.40 11.44
CA ARG A 151 -7.28 -16.85 11.51
C ARG A 151 -6.18 -17.72 10.89
N LEU A 152 -5.37 -17.16 9.99
CA LEU A 152 -4.30 -17.87 9.27
C LEU A 152 -2.90 -17.48 9.76
N THR A 153 -2.83 -16.66 10.81
CA THR A 153 -1.57 -16.18 11.36
C THR A 153 -0.87 -17.28 12.14
N ALA A 154 0.39 -17.52 11.82
CA ALA A 154 1.19 -18.53 12.50
C ALA A 154 1.60 -18.07 13.90
N ALA A 155 1.86 -19.02 14.80
CA ALA A 155 2.24 -18.71 16.18
C ALA A 155 3.58 -17.95 16.25
N GLY A 156 4.58 -18.32 15.44
CA GLY A 156 5.86 -17.64 15.39
C GLY A 156 5.75 -16.23 14.79
N GLU A 157 4.75 -15.99 13.96
CA GLU A 157 4.48 -14.65 13.44
C GLU A 157 4.08 -13.70 14.57
N TYR A 158 3.24 -14.10 15.54
CA TYR A 158 2.99 -13.28 16.74
C TYR A 158 4.28 -13.05 17.53
N ALA A 159 5.09 -14.10 17.73
CA ALA A 159 6.35 -14.00 18.46
C ALA A 159 7.29 -12.94 17.84
N ALA A 160 7.31 -12.82 16.52
CA ALA A 160 8.12 -11.83 15.80
C ALA A 160 7.74 -10.36 16.10
N PHE A 161 6.55 -10.10 16.63
CA PHE A 161 6.09 -8.76 17.04
C PHE A 161 6.23 -8.48 18.54
N THR A 162 6.69 -9.45 19.32
CA THR A 162 6.88 -9.27 20.77
C THR A 162 7.99 -8.27 21.09
N ASN A 163 7.83 -7.58 22.21
CA ASN A 163 8.84 -6.72 22.81
C ASN A 163 8.68 -6.72 24.34
N ALA A 164 9.53 -5.94 25.04
CA ALA A 164 9.53 -5.87 26.50
C ALA A 164 8.18 -5.44 27.10
N GLU A 165 7.40 -4.63 26.39
CA GLU A 165 6.11 -4.10 26.83
C GLU A 165 4.94 -5.03 26.50
N SER A 166 5.17 -6.12 25.75
CA SER A 166 4.07 -6.98 25.29
C SER A 166 3.18 -7.54 26.39
N PRO A 167 3.69 -7.95 27.57
CA PRO A 167 2.83 -8.33 28.68
C PRO A 167 1.89 -7.20 29.10
N ALA A 168 2.40 -5.97 29.27
CA ALA A 168 1.60 -4.83 29.68
C ALA A 168 0.60 -4.39 28.61
N THR A 169 1.01 -4.37 27.35
CA THR A 169 0.17 -4.07 26.19
C THR A 169 -1.01 -5.04 26.09
N ARG A 170 -0.75 -6.34 26.25
CA ARG A 170 -1.80 -7.36 26.29
C ARG A 170 -2.76 -7.15 27.46
N GLU A 171 -2.26 -6.89 28.66
CA GLU A 171 -3.13 -6.66 29.82
C GLU A 171 -4.05 -5.45 29.62
N LYS A 172 -3.54 -4.38 29.00
CA LYS A 172 -4.36 -3.22 28.63
C LYS A 172 -5.44 -3.58 27.62
N TYR A 173 -5.10 -4.37 26.59
CA TYR A 173 -6.07 -4.85 25.59
C TYR A 173 -7.17 -5.71 26.23
N LEU A 174 -6.81 -6.60 27.16
CA LEU A 174 -7.74 -7.47 27.89
C LEU A 174 -8.61 -6.76 28.94
N ARG A 175 -8.45 -5.44 29.12
CA ARG A 175 -9.36 -4.59 29.91
C ARG A 175 -10.27 -3.73 29.03
N GLY A 176 -10.17 -3.87 27.71
CA GLY A 176 -10.93 -3.09 26.75
C GLY A 176 -12.41 -3.44 26.73
N PRO A 177 -13.27 -2.52 26.26
CA PRO A 177 -14.73 -2.69 26.30
C PRO A 177 -15.27 -3.71 25.29
N ASN A 178 -14.46 -4.17 24.32
CA ASN A 178 -14.90 -4.98 23.19
C ASN A 178 -14.59 -6.47 23.34
N LEU A 179 -14.34 -6.95 24.56
CA LEU A 179 -14.06 -8.35 24.80
C LEU A 179 -15.35 -9.17 24.91
N PRO A 180 -15.36 -10.43 24.44
CA PRO A 180 -16.53 -11.27 24.56
C PRO A 180 -16.90 -11.51 26.03
N SER A 181 -18.11 -11.09 26.43
CA SER A 181 -18.64 -11.29 27.77
C SER A 181 -18.66 -12.76 28.16
N GLY A 182 -18.31 -13.07 29.42
CA GLY A 182 -18.38 -14.44 29.96
C GLY A 182 -17.21 -15.35 29.59
N THR A 183 -16.18 -14.84 28.90
CA THR A 183 -14.95 -15.60 28.61
C THR A 183 -14.03 -15.60 29.83
N ASP A 184 -13.53 -16.77 30.23
CA ASP A 184 -12.60 -16.87 31.35
C ASP A 184 -11.21 -16.31 30.99
N ARG A 185 -10.46 -15.94 32.04
CA ARG A 185 -9.13 -15.32 31.93
C ARG A 185 -8.13 -16.18 31.15
N GLU A 186 -8.14 -17.49 31.34
CA GLU A 186 -7.19 -18.40 30.71
C GLU A 186 -7.45 -18.49 29.20
N THR A 187 -8.72 -18.60 28.82
CA THR A 187 -9.15 -18.55 27.42
C THR A 187 -8.76 -17.25 26.75
N LEU A 188 -8.97 -16.10 27.40
CA LEU A 188 -8.56 -14.79 26.88
C LEU A 188 -7.04 -14.71 26.62
N LEU A 189 -6.23 -15.26 27.54
CA LEU A 189 -4.77 -15.28 27.39
C LEU A 189 -4.31 -16.20 26.25
N ARG A 190 -4.97 -17.35 26.05
CA ARG A 190 -4.69 -18.25 24.92
C ARG A 190 -5.06 -17.64 23.58
N GLN A 191 -6.20 -16.95 23.51
CA GLN A 191 -6.68 -16.27 22.31
C GLN A 191 -5.92 -14.97 22.01
N THR A 192 -5.16 -14.46 22.99
CA THR A 192 -4.33 -13.25 22.88
C THR A 192 -2.86 -13.60 23.20
N PRO A 193 -2.17 -14.34 22.32
CA PRO A 193 -0.73 -14.57 22.50
C PRO A 193 0.03 -13.24 22.52
N LEU A 194 1.20 -13.24 23.15
CA LEU A 194 2.08 -12.06 23.12
C LEU A 194 2.46 -11.74 21.68
N GLY A 195 2.50 -10.44 21.35
CA GLY A 195 2.75 -9.96 20.00
C GLY A 195 1.50 -9.82 19.14
N LEU A 196 0.35 -10.41 19.52
CA LEU A 196 -0.90 -10.24 18.75
C LEU A 196 -1.33 -8.78 18.68
N VAL A 197 -1.26 -8.06 19.80
CA VAL A 197 -1.75 -6.67 19.88
C VAL A 197 -0.82 -5.76 19.08
N GLU A 198 0.49 -5.95 19.19
CA GLU A 198 1.52 -5.23 18.46
C GLU A 198 1.42 -5.48 16.97
N LEU A 199 1.20 -6.73 16.57
CA LEU A 199 0.92 -7.09 15.19
C LEU A 199 -0.30 -6.33 14.67
N ARG A 200 -1.41 -6.31 15.41
CA ARG A 200 -2.61 -5.55 15.01
C ARG A 200 -2.32 -4.07 14.89
N GLN A 201 -1.48 -3.52 15.77
CA GLN A 201 -1.06 -2.12 15.70
C GLN A 201 -0.17 -1.85 14.47
N ALA A 202 0.73 -2.77 14.12
CA ALA A 202 1.65 -2.62 12.99
C ALA A 202 0.93 -2.62 11.63
N PHE A 203 -0.14 -3.40 11.49
CA PHE A 203 -1.00 -3.42 10.28
C PHE A 203 -2.21 -2.48 10.35
N GLY A 204 -2.43 -1.82 11.49
CA GLY A 204 -3.46 -0.81 11.62
C GLY A 204 -3.19 0.40 10.71
N ARG A 205 -4.21 1.26 10.54
CA ARG A 205 -4.14 2.48 9.70
C ARG A 205 -2.91 3.36 9.97
N ASP A 206 -2.56 3.51 11.25
CA ASP A 206 -1.40 4.30 11.71
C ASP A 206 -0.21 3.41 12.08
N GLY A 207 -0.25 2.15 11.68
CA GLY A 207 0.82 1.18 11.82
C GLY A 207 1.91 1.38 10.79
N GLU A 208 3.05 0.74 11.02
CA GLU A 208 4.18 0.85 10.09
C GLU A 208 3.91 0.18 8.74
N TYR A 209 3.26 -0.99 8.74
CA TYR A 209 2.91 -1.70 7.51
C TYR A 209 1.61 -1.16 6.94
N GLY A 210 0.62 -0.81 7.78
CA GLY A 210 -0.65 -0.27 7.28
C GLY A 210 -0.55 1.12 6.65
N ARG A 211 0.52 1.90 6.90
CA ARG A 211 0.82 3.12 6.14
C ARG A 211 1.60 2.88 4.85
N TRP A 212 2.30 1.77 4.78
CA TRP A 212 3.20 1.44 3.67
C TRP A 212 2.45 0.70 2.56
N LEU A 213 1.65 -0.29 2.95
CA LEU A 213 0.69 -1.03 2.12
C LEU A 213 -0.49 -0.13 1.74
#